data_AF-A0A382YJA1-F1
#
_entry.id   AF-A0A382YJA1-F1
#
_cell.length_a   1.000
_cell.length_b   1.000
_cell.length_c   1.000
_cell.angle_alpha   90.00
_cell.angle_beta   90.00
_cell.angle_gamma   90.00
#
_symmetry.space_group_name_H-M   'P 1'
#
loop_
_entity.id
_entity.type
_entity.pdbx_description
1 polymer ?
#
loop_
_entity_poly.entity_id
_entity_poly.type
_entity_poly.pdbx_seq_one_letter_code
_entity_poly.pdbx_strand_id
1 'polypeptide(L)'
;PKAHAILFTSLMNSENPYYITQAQTLGAPLVRKFGLEALPTAYLVIGEGTSAWFFGNVRGIPFDKPKIAAAYSLAAQYLGMRFVYLEAGSGAKQSVTPEMVATVRKVFDGFIIVGGGIKAAKTANSIIKAGADGLVIGTLLEQTNGLKKFTEMVKSIRR
;
A
#
# COMPACT_ATOMS: atom_id res chain seq x y z
N PRO A 1 -15.68 -18.06 -0.35
CA PRO A 1 -15.32 -16.87 0.47
C PRO A 1 -16.40 -15.79 0.30
N LYS A 2 -16.59 -14.90 1.27
CA LYS A 2 -17.55 -13.78 1.17
C LYS A 2 -16.97 -12.51 0.51
N ALA A 3 -15.71 -12.57 0.08
CA ALA A 3 -15.03 -11.45 -0.57
C ALA A 3 -15.38 -11.40 -2.06
N HIS A 4 -15.44 -10.19 -2.62
CA HIS A 4 -15.69 -9.95 -4.04
C HIS A 4 -14.40 -9.93 -4.87
N ALA A 5 -13.32 -9.43 -4.28
CA ALA A 5 -12.02 -9.26 -4.93
C ALA A 5 -10.88 -9.57 -3.97
N ILE A 6 -9.68 -9.74 -4.52
CA ILE A 6 -8.42 -9.89 -3.79
C ILE A 6 -7.36 -8.98 -4.40
N LEU A 7 -6.63 -8.25 -3.56
CA LEU A 7 -5.36 -7.66 -3.97
C LEU A 7 -4.39 -8.81 -4.22
N PHE A 8 -4.18 -9.13 -5.49
CA PHE A 8 -3.26 -10.19 -5.90
C PHE A 8 -1.86 -9.60 -5.96
N THR A 9 -1.23 -9.56 -4.78
CA THR A 9 -0.03 -8.76 -4.52
C THR A 9 1.26 -9.48 -4.90
N SER A 10 2.25 -8.72 -5.38
CA SER A 10 3.66 -9.11 -5.40
C SER A 10 4.45 -8.17 -4.49
N LEU A 11 5.21 -8.71 -3.54
CA LEU A 11 6.08 -7.92 -2.65
C LEU A 11 7.38 -7.60 -3.39
N MET A 12 7.34 -6.59 -4.26
CA MET A 12 8.37 -6.39 -5.28
C MET A 12 9.76 -6.02 -4.71
N ASN A 13 9.82 -5.47 -3.50
CA ASN A 13 11.09 -5.16 -2.83
C ASN A 13 11.47 -6.18 -1.74
N SER A 14 10.88 -7.40 -1.78
CA SER A 14 11.40 -8.54 -1.03
C SER A 14 12.69 -9.06 -1.65
N GLU A 15 13.57 -9.58 -0.81
CA GLU A 15 14.74 -10.36 -1.24
C GLU A 15 14.44 -11.87 -1.27
N ASN A 16 13.23 -12.29 -0.88
CA ASN A 16 12.79 -13.68 -0.92
C ASN A 16 11.79 -13.90 -2.08
N PRO A 17 12.16 -14.68 -3.12
CA PRO A 17 11.29 -14.99 -4.25
C PRO A 17 9.93 -15.58 -3.88
N TYR A 18 9.83 -16.20 -2.69
CA TYR A 18 8.57 -16.69 -2.16
C TYR A 18 7.49 -15.60 -2.13
N TYR A 19 7.82 -14.40 -1.64
CA TYR A 19 6.88 -13.28 -1.55
C TYR A 19 6.73 -12.49 -2.86
N ILE A 20 7.64 -12.68 -3.81
CA ILE A 20 7.61 -11.99 -5.10
C ILE A 20 6.67 -12.73 -6.08
N THR A 21 6.81 -14.05 -6.21
CA THR A 21 6.05 -14.84 -7.21
C THR A 21 5.59 -16.23 -6.76
N GLN A 22 6.27 -16.90 -5.83
CA GLN A 22 5.96 -18.32 -5.57
C GLN A 22 4.67 -18.48 -4.76
N ALA A 23 4.43 -17.66 -3.74
CA ALA A 23 3.18 -17.67 -2.97
C ALA A 23 1.97 -17.35 -3.87
N GLN A 24 2.16 -16.42 -4.81
CA GLN A 24 1.17 -16.04 -5.82
C GLN A 24 0.88 -17.22 -6.74
N THR A 25 1.91 -17.91 -7.21
CA THR A 25 1.78 -19.11 -8.05
C THR A 25 1.00 -20.21 -7.33
N LEU A 26 1.31 -20.47 -6.06
CA LEU A 26 0.59 -21.46 -5.24
C LEU A 26 -0.86 -21.05 -4.97
N GLY A 27 -1.12 -19.74 -4.78
CA GLY A 27 -2.45 -19.22 -4.50
C GLY A 27 -3.37 -19.04 -5.71
N ALA A 28 -2.81 -18.88 -6.91
CA ALA A 28 -3.58 -18.56 -8.13
C ALA A 28 -4.71 -19.57 -8.45
N PRO A 29 -4.51 -20.91 -8.36
CA PRO A 29 -5.58 -21.87 -8.59
C PRO A 29 -6.75 -21.70 -7.63
N LEU A 30 -6.48 -21.37 -6.37
CA LEU A 30 -7.52 -21.14 -5.36
C LEU A 30 -8.29 -19.85 -5.64
N VAL A 31 -7.60 -18.76 -6.00
CA VAL A 31 -8.23 -17.50 -6.40
C VAL A 31 -9.21 -17.73 -7.56
N ARG A 32 -8.77 -18.48 -8.58
CA ARG A 32 -9.62 -18.87 -9.72
C ARG A 32 -10.79 -19.75 -9.29
N LYS A 33 -10.54 -20.80 -8.50
CA LYS A 33 -11.58 -21.73 -8.01
C LYS A 33 -12.67 -20.99 -7.23
N PHE A 34 -12.30 -19.98 -6.46
CA PHE A 34 -13.23 -19.18 -5.66
C PHE A 34 -13.90 -18.06 -6.44
N GLY A 35 -13.58 -17.84 -7.72
CA GLY A 35 -14.18 -16.79 -8.54
C GLY A 35 -13.91 -15.38 -8.03
N LEU A 36 -12.79 -15.17 -7.33
CA LEU A 36 -12.41 -13.85 -6.82
C LEU A 36 -11.83 -13.00 -7.95
N GLU A 37 -12.25 -11.73 -8.04
CA GLU A 37 -11.59 -10.77 -8.93
C GLU A 37 -10.16 -10.51 -8.45
N ALA A 38 -9.16 -10.83 -9.27
CA ALA A 38 -7.77 -10.56 -8.97
C ALA A 38 -7.39 -9.13 -9.38
N LEU A 39 -6.98 -8.32 -8.41
CA LEU A 39 -6.47 -6.97 -8.61
C LEU A 39 -4.93 -7.02 -8.60
N PRO A 40 -4.25 -6.99 -9.76
CA PRO A 40 -2.80 -7.15 -9.84
C PRO A 40 -2.11 -5.95 -9.20
N THR A 41 -1.43 -6.19 -8.08
CA THR A 41 -0.98 -5.14 -7.16
C THR A 41 0.51 -5.26 -6.86
N ALA A 42 1.27 -4.20 -7.13
CA ALA A 42 2.61 -4.05 -6.58
C ALA A 42 2.51 -3.66 -5.10
N TYR A 43 3.11 -4.43 -4.20
CA TYR A 43 3.18 -4.09 -2.79
C TYR A 43 4.61 -3.68 -2.44
N LEU A 44 4.78 -2.42 -2.02
CA LEU A 44 6.07 -1.80 -1.75
C LEU A 44 6.14 -1.37 -0.29
N VAL A 45 7.05 -1.98 0.48
CA VAL A 45 7.26 -1.59 1.87
C VAL A 45 8.24 -0.42 1.95
N ILE A 46 7.80 0.62 2.65
CA ILE A 46 8.52 1.87 2.88
C ILE A 46 9.03 1.87 4.32
N GLY A 47 10.33 2.11 4.48
CA GLY A 47 11.01 2.08 5.78
C GLY A 47 11.24 0.67 6.32
N GLU A 48 11.62 0.63 7.58
CA GLU A 48 12.07 -0.56 8.31
C GLU A 48 11.42 -0.64 9.70
N GLY A 49 11.65 -1.73 10.42
CA GLY A 49 11.22 -1.88 11.82
C GLY A 49 9.74 -2.20 12.02
N THR A 50 9.02 -2.54 10.94
CA THR A 50 7.64 -3.04 11.02
C THR A 50 7.58 -4.55 10.73
N SER A 51 6.50 -5.21 11.13
CA SER A 51 6.33 -6.65 10.89
C SER A 51 6.34 -7.00 9.41
N ALA A 52 5.76 -6.14 8.55
CA ALA A 52 5.77 -6.34 7.10
C ALA A 52 7.19 -6.31 6.52
N TRP A 53 8.04 -5.40 7.01
CA TRP A 53 9.45 -5.35 6.65
C TRP A 53 10.21 -6.61 7.09
N PHE A 54 10.04 -7.00 8.37
CA PHE A 54 10.77 -8.12 8.97
C PHE A 54 10.38 -9.47 8.34
N PHE A 55 9.09 -9.82 8.37
CA PHE A 55 8.63 -11.12 7.86
C PHE A 55 8.65 -11.20 6.34
N GLY A 56 8.49 -10.07 5.65
CA GLY A 56 8.55 -10.04 4.19
C GLY A 56 9.97 -10.15 3.62
N ASN A 57 11.00 -10.23 4.48
CA ASN A 57 12.41 -10.17 4.09
C ASN A 57 12.67 -9.00 3.11
N VAL A 58 12.25 -7.80 3.51
CA VAL A 58 12.15 -6.65 2.60
C VAL A 58 13.39 -5.78 2.68
N ARG A 59 13.91 -5.42 1.51
CA ARG A 59 14.74 -4.23 1.37
C ARG A 59 13.85 -3.00 1.36
N GLY A 60 13.58 -2.47 2.56
CA GLY A 60 12.71 -1.32 2.78
C GLY A 60 13.14 -0.10 1.96
N ILE A 61 12.20 0.58 1.30
CA ILE A 61 12.49 1.82 0.58
C ILE A 61 12.60 2.96 1.59
N PRO A 62 13.73 3.67 1.69
CA PRO A 62 13.85 4.78 2.64
C PRO A 62 12.85 5.90 2.35
N PHE A 63 12.31 6.52 3.41
CA PHE A 63 11.32 7.59 3.30
C PHE A 63 11.82 8.82 2.51
N ASP A 64 13.13 9.08 2.53
CA ASP A 64 13.80 10.19 1.82
C ASP A 64 14.22 9.83 0.38
N LYS A 65 13.87 8.63 -0.11
CA LYS A 65 14.20 8.16 -1.47
C LYS A 65 12.95 7.93 -2.32
N PRO A 66 12.11 8.97 -2.56
CA PRO A 66 10.85 8.82 -3.29
C PRO A 66 11.03 8.34 -4.74
N LYS A 67 12.19 8.62 -5.36
CA LYS A 67 12.52 8.15 -6.70
C LYS A 67 12.66 6.62 -6.80
N ILE A 68 13.05 5.95 -5.71
CA ILE A 68 13.13 4.47 -5.70
C ILE A 68 11.72 3.89 -5.77
N ALA A 69 10.79 4.39 -4.94
CA ALA A 69 9.39 3.98 -4.99
C ALA A 69 8.79 4.22 -6.38
N ALA A 70 9.04 5.39 -6.98
CA ALA A 70 8.59 5.70 -8.33
C ALA A 70 9.15 4.75 -9.39
N ALA A 71 10.44 4.37 -9.31
CA ALA A 71 11.03 3.40 -10.22
C ALA A 71 10.38 2.01 -10.12
N TYR A 72 10.11 1.54 -8.89
CA TYR A 72 9.36 0.30 -8.67
C TYR A 72 7.94 0.37 -9.23
N SER A 73 7.23 1.48 -9.00
CA SER A 73 5.88 1.69 -9.52
C SER A 73 5.84 1.74 -11.04
N LEU A 74 6.83 2.37 -11.68
CA LEU A 74 6.96 2.37 -13.14
C LEU A 74 7.22 0.96 -13.68
N ALA A 75 8.11 0.20 -13.03
CA ALA A 75 8.32 -1.20 -13.38
C ALA A 75 7.03 -2.03 -13.21
N ALA A 76 6.27 -1.82 -12.13
CA ALA A 76 4.99 -2.46 -11.91
C ALA A 76 4.00 -2.18 -13.05
N GLN A 77 3.91 -0.93 -13.50
CA GLN A 77 3.08 -0.54 -14.65
C GLN A 77 3.48 -1.30 -15.91
N TYR A 78 4.77 -1.38 -16.22
CA TYR A 78 5.24 -2.11 -17.40
C TYR A 78 5.09 -3.64 -17.28
N LEU A 79 4.99 -4.16 -16.06
CA LEU A 79 4.62 -5.56 -15.80
C LEU A 79 3.10 -5.79 -15.81
N GLY A 80 2.29 -4.77 -16.12
CA GLY A 80 0.84 -4.87 -16.23
C GLY A 80 0.09 -4.78 -14.89
N MET A 81 0.74 -4.39 -13.81
CA MET A 81 0.07 -4.16 -12.53
C MET A 81 -0.71 -2.85 -12.59
N ARG A 82 -1.97 -2.92 -12.16
CA ARG A 82 -2.92 -1.78 -12.22
C ARG A 82 -3.01 -1.04 -10.90
N PHE A 83 -2.42 -1.60 -9.84
CA PHE A 83 -2.43 -1.06 -8.49
C PHE A 83 -1.00 -1.03 -7.95
N VAL A 84 -0.68 0.05 -7.23
CA VAL A 84 0.52 0.15 -6.39
C VAL A 84 0.06 0.43 -4.97
N TYR A 85 0.55 -0.36 -4.02
CA TYR A 85 0.34 -0.17 -2.60
C TYR A 85 1.66 0.26 -1.97
N LEU A 86 1.69 1.50 -1.45
CA LEU A 86 2.79 2.03 -0.64
C LEU A 86 2.48 1.77 0.84
N GLU A 87 3.23 0.85 1.47
CA GLU A 87 3.00 0.42 2.85
C GLU A 87 4.13 0.89 3.77
N ALA A 88 3.84 1.79 4.71
CA ALA A 88 4.81 2.13 5.78
C ALA A 88 4.87 1.08 6.90
N GLY A 89 3.88 0.20 6.98
CA GLY A 89 3.70 -0.85 7.96
C GLY A 89 2.67 -0.49 9.04
N SER A 90 1.98 -1.52 9.55
CA SER A 90 1.07 -1.32 10.68
C SER A 90 1.83 -0.84 11.92
N GLY A 91 1.27 0.14 12.62
CA GLY A 91 1.91 0.73 13.80
C GLY A 91 3.14 1.59 13.49
N ALA A 92 3.49 1.82 12.22
CA ALA A 92 4.63 2.65 11.85
C ALA A 92 4.60 4.03 12.54
N LYS A 93 5.79 4.49 12.95
CA LYS A 93 5.96 5.81 13.57
C LYS A 93 5.70 6.95 12.56
N GLN A 94 6.01 6.69 11.30
CA GLN A 94 5.88 7.62 10.19
C GLN A 94 5.04 6.96 9.08
N SER A 95 4.11 7.71 8.50
CA SER A 95 3.39 7.30 7.29
C SER A 95 4.20 7.60 6.03
N VAL A 96 3.82 7.00 4.91
CA VAL A 96 4.36 7.39 3.59
C VAL A 96 4.19 8.90 3.39
N THR A 97 5.24 9.56 2.88
CA THR A 97 5.26 11.02 2.74
C THR A 97 4.45 11.47 1.52
N PRO A 98 3.78 12.64 1.58
CA PRO A 98 3.11 13.22 0.41
C PRO A 98 4.06 13.40 -0.78
N GLU A 99 5.33 13.74 -0.54
CA GLU A 99 6.34 13.85 -1.59
C GLU A 99 6.55 12.52 -2.33
N MET A 100 6.63 11.40 -1.61
CA MET A 100 6.79 10.08 -2.21
C MET A 100 5.57 9.72 -3.07
N VAL A 101 4.37 9.96 -2.56
CA VAL A 101 3.11 9.73 -3.29
C VAL A 101 3.07 10.58 -4.57
N ALA A 102 3.38 11.87 -4.48
CA ALA A 102 3.42 12.76 -5.64
C ALA A 102 4.49 12.35 -6.66
N THR A 103 5.62 11.81 -6.21
CA THR A 103 6.68 11.33 -7.10
C THR A 103 6.26 10.05 -7.83
N VAL A 104 5.59 9.12 -7.14
CA VAL A 104 5.03 7.91 -7.75
C VAL A 104 3.92 8.27 -8.75
N ARG A 105 3.02 9.19 -8.39
CA ARG A 105 1.91 9.63 -9.26
C ARG A 105 2.35 10.18 -10.61
N LYS A 106 3.55 10.79 -10.68
CA LYS A 106 4.11 11.32 -11.94
C LYS A 106 4.47 10.26 -12.97
N VAL A 107 4.62 9.00 -12.56
CA VAL A 107 5.15 7.93 -13.43
C VAL A 107 4.26 6.69 -13.50
N PHE A 108 3.44 6.47 -12.48
CA PHE A 108 2.44 5.41 -12.45
C PHE A 108 1.10 6.01 -12.86
N ASP A 109 0.34 5.35 -13.73
CA ASP A 109 -0.97 5.75 -14.26
C ASP A 109 -2.13 5.02 -13.56
N GLY A 110 -1.85 3.90 -12.90
CA GLY A 110 -2.85 3.11 -12.19
C GLY A 110 -3.31 3.70 -10.85
N PHE A 111 -3.94 2.84 -10.04
CA PHE A 111 -4.53 3.20 -8.75
C PHE A 111 -3.49 3.11 -7.62
N ILE A 112 -3.28 4.22 -6.90
CA ILE A 112 -2.30 4.32 -5.80
C ILE A 112 -3.00 4.16 -4.46
N ILE A 113 -2.65 3.10 -3.75
CA ILE A 113 -3.08 2.81 -2.38
C ILE A 113 -1.95 3.19 -1.43
N VAL A 114 -2.29 3.86 -0.33
CA VAL A 114 -1.32 4.22 0.73
C VAL A 114 -1.79 3.71 2.09
N GLY A 115 -0.93 2.96 2.76
CA GLY A 115 -1.18 2.38 4.08
C GLY A 115 -0.03 2.60 5.07
N GLY A 116 -0.34 2.39 6.35
CA GLY A 116 0.63 2.43 7.44
C GLY A 116 0.80 3.82 8.07
N GLY A 117 0.68 3.89 9.39
CA GLY A 117 0.99 5.09 10.17
C GLY A 117 0.04 6.29 10.03
N ILE A 118 -1.08 6.18 9.30
CA ILE A 118 -2.04 7.28 9.12
C ILE A 118 -2.91 7.44 10.39
N LYS A 119 -2.60 8.47 11.20
CA LYS A 119 -3.24 8.70 12.51
C LYS A 119 -4.05 10.00 12.62
N ALA A 120 -4.02 10.86 11.59
CA ALA A 120 -4.67 12.18 11.65
C ALA A 120 -5.22 12.61 10.29
N ALA A 121 -6.35 13.33 10.31
CA ALA A 121 -7.02 13.80 9.10
C ALA A 121 -6.15 14.70 8.24
N LYS A 122 -5.28 15.51 8.87
CA LYS A 122 -4.27 16.32 8.17
C LYS A 122 -3.34 15.47 7.31
N THR A 123 -2.82 14.36 7.86
CA THR A 123 -1.94 13.43 7.13
C THR A 123 -2.66 12.78 5.98
N ALA A 124 -3.88 12.28 6.22
CA ALA A 124 -4.71 11.67 5.19
C ALA A 124 -4.99 12.64 4.03
N ASN A 125 -5.39 13.89 4.33
CA ASN A 125 -5.64 14.93 3.35
C ASN A 125 -4.39 15.26 2.52
N SER A 126 -3.22 15.37 3.16
CA SER A 126 -1.97 15.64 2.43
C SER A 126 -1.59 14.51 1.47
N ILE A 127 -1.83 13.25 1.86
CA ILE A 127 -1.56 12.07 1.02
C ILE A 127 -2.51 12.02 -0.19
N ILE A 128 -3.80 12.29 0.02
CA ILE A 128 -4.80 12.34 -1.07
C ILE A 128 -4.45 13.46 -2.06
N LYS A 129 -4.15 14.67 -1.56
CA LYS A 129 -3.75 15.81 -2.41
C LYS A 129 -2.48 15.54 -3.21
N ALA A 130 -1.62 14.64 -2.74
CA ALA A 130 -0.43 14.21 -3.45
C ALA A 130 -0.71 13.21 -4.59
N GLY A 131 -1.93 12.69 -4.71
CA GLY A 131 -2.35 11.78 -5.78
C GLY A 131 -2.60 10.34 -5.36
N ALA A 132 -2.81 10.07 -4.07
CA ALA A 132 -3.30 8.77 -3.64
C ALA A 132 -4.80 8.62 -3.96
N ASP A 133 -5.17 7.47 -4.52
CA ASP A 133 -6.56 7.15 -4.88
C ASP A 133 -7.27 6.39 -3.74
N GLY A 134 -6.52 5.67 -2.90
CA GLY A 134 -7.03 4.93 -1.75
C GLY A 134 -6.14 5.04 -0.52
N LEU A 135 -6.77 5.14 0.67
CA LEU A 135 -6.09 5.10 1.95
C LEU A 135 -6.49 3.86 2.75
N VAL A 136 -5.52 3.17 3.34
CA VAL A 136 -5.75 2.06 4.27
C VAL A 136 -5.38 2.49 5.68
N ILE A 137 -6.39 2.52 6.55
CA ILE A 137 -6.28 3.09 7.89
C ILE A 137 -6.69 2.02 8.92
N GLY A 138 -5.69 1.35 9.50
CA GLY A 138 -5.89 0.42 10.62
C GLY A 138 -5.63 1.08 11.98
N THR A 139 -4.43 1.63 12.16
CA THR A 139 -3.94 2.11 13.47
C THR A 139 -4.78 3.21 14.12
N LEU A 140 -5.54 4.01 13.35
CA LEU A 140 -6.45 4.99 13.94
C LEU A 140 -7.65 4.32 14.63
N LEU A 141 -8.15 3.22 14.08
CA LEU A 141 -9.31 2.51 14.61
C LEU A 141 -8.99 1.77 15.91
N GLU A 142 -7.71 1.41 16.12
CA GLU A 142 -7.22 0.77 17.35
C GLU A 142 -7.11 1.74 18.54
N GLN A 143 -7.25 3.05 18.33
CA GLN A 143 -7.18 4.04 19.40
C GLN A 143 -8.52 4.20 20.15
N THR A 144 -8.46 4.71 21.38
CA THR A 144 -9.66 5.18 22.10
C THR A 144 -10.42 6.19 21.24
N ASN A 145 -11.72 5.96 21.05
CA ASN A 145 -12.60 6.70 20.16
C ASN A 145 -12.17 6.69 18.67
N GLY A 146 -11.42 5.67 18.24
CA GLY A 146 -10.90 5.52 16.88
C GLY A 146 -11.97 5.59 15.80
N LEU A 147 -13.13 4.97 16.03
CA LEU A 147 -14.25 5.01 15.09
C LEU A 147 -14.79 6.43 14.87
N LYS A 148 -14.87 7.23 15.94
CA LYS A 148 -15.31 8.63 15.88
C LYS A 148 -14.29 9.47 15.11
N LYS A 149 -13.01 9.36 15.44
CA LYS A 149 -11.91 10.05 14.75
C LYS A 149 -11.85 9.68 13.26
N PHE A 150 -12.04 8.41 12.93
CA PHE A 150 -12.10 7.93 11.56
C PHE A 150 -13.29 8.54 10.81
N THR A 151 -14.47 8.57 11.43
CA THR A 151 -15.67 9.19 10.84
C THR A 151 -15.46 10.68 10.59
N GLU A 152 -14.86 11.40 11.54
CA GLU A 152 -14.50 12.81 11.38
C GLU A 152 -13.50 13.03 10.24
N MET A 153 -12.48 12.16 10.14
CA MET A 153 -11.53 12.18 9.04
C MET A 153 -12.21 11.99 7.69
N VAL A 154 -13.07 10.97 7.54
CA VAL A 154 -13.80 10.72 6.28
C VAL A 154 -14.67 11.91 5.91
N LYS A 155 -15.35 12.54 6.88
CA LYS A 155 -16.15 13.76 6.65
C LYS A 155 -15.29 14.94 6.18
N SER A 156 -14.06 15.07 6.68
CA SER A 156 -13.15 16.15 6.28
C SER A 156 -12.60 15.99 4.86
N ILE A 157 -12.50 14.76 4.37
CA ILE A 157 -11.95 14.42 3.03
C ILE A 157 -13.02 14.53 1.94
N ARG A 158 -14.29 14.22 2.25
CA ARG A 158 -15.41 14.24 1.29
C ARG A 158 -15.90 15.64 0.90
N ARG A 159 -15.25 16.72 1.34
CA ARG A 159 -15.63 18.10 1.04
C ARG A 159 -14.91 18.65 -0.17
#